data_AF-A0A951A7C2-F1
#
_entry.id   AF-A0A951A7C2-F1
#
_cell.length_a   1.000
_cell.length_b   1.000
_cell.length_c   1.000
_cell.angle_alpha   90.00
_cell.angle_beta   90.00
_cell.angle_gamma   90.00
#
_symmetry.space_group_name_H-M   'P 1'
#
loop_
_entity.id
_entity.type
_entity.pdbx_description
1 polymer ?
#
loop_
_entity_poly.entity_id
_entity_poly.type
_entity_poly.pdbx_seq_one_letter_code
_entity_poly.pdbx_strand_id
1 'polypeptide(L)'
;SGSVRIEGVHPLQFGFLRRKRRRERRHGLPLESPLVFYPRRLGELALTLWRWVRLMRRYRRILARVLADPAPATYTDDALRTEASESGFVQIFSEKIPRTYGAPKARSAAV
;
A
#
# COMPACT_ATOMS: atom_id res chain seq x y z
N SER A 1 -0.90 1.15 -2.63
CA SER A 1 -1.77 0.00 -2.98
C SER A 1 -1.94 -0.09 -4.50
N GLY A 2 -2.16 -1.30 -5.06
CA GLY A 2 -2.42 -1.46 -6.51
C GLY A 2 -3.72 -0.78 -6.97
N SER A 3 -4.73 -0.79 -6.10
CA SER A 3 -6.05 -0.18 -6.32
C SER A 3 -5.97 1.33 -6.65
N VAL A 4 -5.28 2.14 -5.84
CA VAL A 4 -5.14 3.59 -6.10
C VAL A 4 -4.37 3.87 -7.39
N ARG A 5 -3.34 3.07 -7.69
CA ARG A 5 -2.48 3.27 -8.86
C ARG A 5 -3.11 2.82 -10.17
N ILE A 6 -3.87 1.73 -10.17
CA ILE A 6 -4.42 1.13 -11.39
C ILE A 6 -5.82 1.68 -11.65
N GLU A 7 -6.64 1.81 -10.61
CA GLU A 7 -8.07 2.12 -10.71
C GLU A 7 -8.45 3.48 -10.12
N GLY A 8 -7.54 4.15 -9.40
CA GLY A 8 -7.80 5.47 -8.83
C GLY A 8 -8.82 5.47 -7.68
N VAL A 9 -9.03 4.31 -7.04
CA VAL A 9 -10.02 4.14 -5.96
C VAL A 9 -9.35 3.74 -4.64
N HIS A 10 -10.04 4.04 -3.54
CA HIS A 10 -9.58 3.62 -2.21
C HIS A 10 -9.53 2.08 -2.15
N PRO A 11 -8.53 1.47 -1.48
CA PRO A 11 -8.42 0.02 -1.38
C PRO A 11 -9.67 -0.68 -0.84
N LEU A 12 -10.43 -0.02 0.04
CA LEU A 12 -11.68 -0.54 0.59
C LEU A 12 -12.83 -0.58 -0.43
N GLN A 13 -12.77 0.25 -1.47
CA GLN A 13 -13.76 0.31 -2.56
C GLN A 13 -13.34 -0.51 -3.79
N PHE A 14 -12.22 -1.23 -3.67
CA PHE A 14 -11.69 -2.05 -4.73
C PHE A 14 -12.56 -3.30 -4.95
N GLY A 15 -12.62 -3.75 -6.20
CA GLY A 15 -13.17 -5.05 -6.56
C GLY A 15 -12.54 -5.54 -7.85
N PHE A 16 -12.74 -6.82 -8.19
CA PHE A 16 -12.14 -7.40 -9.40
C PHE A 16 -12.60 -6.72 -10.70
N LEU A 17 -13.86 -6.27 -10.75
CA LEU A 17 -14.47 -5.66 -11.92
C LEU A 17 -15.38 -4.50 -11.50
N ARG A 18 -15.12 -3.30 -12.01
CA ARG A 18 -16.05 -2.18 -11.87
C ARG A 18 -17.25 -2.38 -12.80
N ARG A 19 -18.46 -2.44 -12.27
CA ARG A 19 -19.67 -2.41 -13.12
C ARG A 19 -19.90 -0.98 -13.60
N LYS A 20 -19.92 -0.76 -14.91
CA LYS A 20 -20.39 0.50 -15.53
C LYS A 20 -21.59 0.14 -16.40
N ARG A 21 -22.78 0.68 -16.13
CA ARG A 21 -23.93 0.47 -17.02
C ARG A 21 -24.07 1.63 -17.98
N ARG A 22 -24.41 1.32 -19.24
CA ARG A 22 -24.71 2.31 -20.28
C ARG A 22 -25.80 3.31 -19.88
N ARG A 23 -26.82 2.84 -19.14
CA ARG A 23 -27.98 3.61 -18.71
C ARG A 23 -27.72 4.50 -17.47
N GLU A 24 -26.62 4.27 -16.75
CA GLU A 24 -26.24 5.08 -15.60
C GLU A 24 -25.53 6.36 -16.08
N ARG A 25 -26.30 7.31 -16.62
CA ARG A 25 -25.83 8.63 -17.07
C ARG A 25 -26.39 9.71 -16.16
N ARG A 26 -25.67 10.82 -16.04
CA ARG A 26 -26.19 11.99 -15.32
C ARG A 26 -27.39 12.54 -16.08
N HIS A 27 -28.32 13.14 -15.35
CA HIS A 27 -29.47 13.81 -15.93
C HIS A 27 -29.02 14.84 -16.98
N GLY A 28 -29.66 14.85 -18.15
CA GLY A 28 -29.31 15.74 -19.27
C GLY A 28 -28.24 15.21 -20.24
N LEU A 29 -27.57 14.07 -19.96
CA LEU A 29 -26.65 13.45 -20.91
C LEU A 29 -27.36 12.43 -21.80
N PRO A 30 -27.11 12.44 -23.13
CA PRO A 30 -27.71 11.45 -24.03
C PRO A 30 -27.19 10.04 -23.76
N LEU A 31 -28.05 9.06 -24.06
CA LEU A 31 -27.73 7.65 -23.92
C LEU A 31 -26.82 7.22 -25.09
N GLU A 32 -25.56 6.90 -24.80
CA GLU A 32 -24.56 6.47 -25.81
C GLU A 32 -25.04 5.26 -26.60
N SER A 33 -24.63 5.02 -27.85
CA SER A 33 -25.07 3.81 -28.58
C SER A 33 -24.45 2.52 -27.97
N PRO A 34 -25.17 1.38 -27.97
CA PRO A 34 -24.61 0.11 -27.46
C PRO A 34 -23.33 -0.31 -28.19
N LEU A 35 -23.28 -0.07 -29.51
CA LEU A 35 -22.17 -0.43 -30.38
C LEU A 35 -20.89 0.37 -30.11
N VAL A 36 -20.98 1.53 -29.48
CA VAL A 36 -19.81 2.31 -29.05
C VAL A 36 -19.46 2.02 -27.59
N PHE A 37 -20.48 1.90 -26.74
CA PHE A 37 -20.29 1.71 -25.30
C PHE A 37 -19.55 0.41 -24.96
N TYR A 38 -20.01 -0.73 -25.48
CA TYR A 38 -19.46 -2.03 -25.12
C TYR A 38 -18.02 -2.27 -25.59
N PRO A 39 -17.60 -1.98 -26.84
CA PRO A 39 -16.21 -2.17 -27.24
C PRO A 39 -15.27 -1.25 -26.45
N ARG A 40 -15.65 0.02 -26.23
CA ARG A 40 -14.87 0.92 -25.36
C ARG A 40 -14.75 0.35 -23.96
N ARG A 41 -15.84 -0.15 -23.39
CA ARG A 41 -15.85 -0.74 -22.04
C ARG A 41 -14.96 -1.98 -21.96
N LEU A 42 -14.96 -2.82 -22.99
CA LEU A 42 -14.10 -3.99 -23.07
C LEU A 42 -12.62 -3.60 -23.11
N GLY A 43 -12.27 -2.56 -23.89
CA GLY A 43 -10.91 -2.02 -23.94
C GLY A 43 -10.43 -1.48 -22.59
N GLU A 44 -11.26 -0.70 -21.90
CA GLU A 44 -10.97 -0.23 -20.54
C GLU A 44 -10.72 -1.39 -19.57
N LEU A 45 -11.58 -2.41 -19.64
CA LEU A 45 -11.48 -3.59 -18.80
C LEU A 45 -10.19 -4.36 -19.08
N ALA A 46 -9.89 -4.62 -20.36
CA ALA A 46 -8.69 -5.33 -20.78
C ALA A 46 -7.41 -4.62 -20.33
N LEU A 47 -7.35 -3.28 -20.47
CA LEU A 47 -6.21 -2.49 -20.01
C LEU A 47 -6.03 -2.57 -18.49
N THR A 48 -7.14 -2.48 -17.74
CA THR A 48 -7.12 -2.56 -16.28
C THR A 48 -6.63 -3.93 -15.82
N LEU A 49 -7.17 -5.00 -16.41
CA LEU A 49 -6.77 -6.38 -16.13
C LEU A 49 -5.30 -6.62 -16.48
N TRP A 50 -4.83 -6.12 -17.63
CA TRP A 50 -3.44 -6.22 -18.03
C TRP A 50 -2.48 -5.56 -17.03
N ARG A 51 -2.83 -4.37 -16.52
CA ARG A 51 -2.06 -3.68 -15.46
C ARG A 51 -1.98 -4.52 -14.18
N TRP A 52 -3.09 -5.14 -13.78
CA TRP A 52 -3.13 -6.07 -12.64
C TRP A 52 -2.26 -7.31 -12.85
N VAL A 53 -2.38 -7.96 -14.01
CA VAL A 53 -1.55 -9.13 -14.36
C VAL A 53 -0.08 -8.75 -14.35
N ARG A 54 0.31 -7.60 -14.92
CA ARG A 54 1.69 -7.11 -14.90
C ARG A 54 2.20 -6.91 -13.47
N LEU A 55 1.40 -6.31 -12.60
CA LEU A 55 1.75 -6.10 -11.19
C LEU A 55 1.92 -7.45 -10.46
N MET A 56 0.99 -8.37 -10.64
CA MET A 56 1.04 -9.70 -10.04
C MET A 56 2.26 -10.49 -10.51
N ARG A 57 2.58 -10.45 -11.81
CA ARG A 57 3.78 -11.08 -12.36
C ARG A 57 5.05 -10.50 -11.76
N ARG A 58 5.12 -9.18 -11.55
CA ARG A 58 6.26 -8.55 -10.87
C ARG A 58 6.41 -9.07 -9.45
N TYR A 59 5.32 -9.13 -8.68
CA TYR A 59 5.36 -9.60 -7.30
C TYR A 59 5.73 -11.08 -7.20
N ARG A 60 5.18 -11.92 -8.07
CA ARG A 60 5.57 -13.34 -8.13
C ARG A 60 7.04 -13.54 -8.46
N ARG A 61 7.64 -12.70 -9.32
CA ARG A 61 9.09 -12.77 -9.59
C ARG A 61 9.92 -12.41 -8.36
N ILE A 62 9.50 -11.39 -7.60
CA ILE A 62 10.19 -11.00 -6.35
C ILE A 62 10.06 -12.14 -5.33
N LEU A 63 8.84 -12.64 -5.14
CA LEU A 63 8.59 -13.76 -4.23
C LEU A 63 9.40 -14.99 -4.61
N ALA A 64 9.45 -15.36 -5.89
CA ALA A 64 10.23 -16.49 -6.36
C ALA A 64 11.73 -16.32 -6.08
N ARG A 65 12.26 -15.10 -6.20
CA ARG A 65 13.67 -14.81 -5.84
C ARG A 65 13.92 -14.99 -4.35
N VAL A 66 13.02 -14.48 -3.51
CA VAL A 66 13.12 -14.61 -2.04
C VAL A 66 13.02 -16.07 -1.60
N LEU A 67 12.12 -16.84 -2.20
CA LEU A 67 11.97 -18.27 -1.89
C LEU A 67 13.11 -19.14 -2.42
N ALA A 68 13.82 -18.69 -3.46
CA ALA A 68 14.98 -19.41 -4.00
C ALA A 68 16.26 -19.16 -3.19
N ASP A 69 16.24 -18.23 -2.23
CA ASP A 69 17.37 -17.97 -1.35
C ASP A 69 17.59 -19.16 -0.41
N PRO A 70 18.81 -19.75 -0.34
CA PRO A 70 19.10 -20.87 0.55
C PRO A 70 19.11 -20.50 2.05
N ALA A 71 19.23 -19.21 2.41
CA ALA A 71 19.31 -18.77 3.81
C ALA A 71 18.31 -17.64 4.15
N PRO A 72 16.99 -17.84 3.95
CA PRO A 72 16.00 -16.79 4.09
C PRO A 72 15.86 -16.27 5.53
N ALA A 73 16.22 -17.08 6.53
CA ALA A 73 16.15 -16.73 7.95
C ALA A 73 17.29 -15.79 8.40
N THR A 74 18.34 -15.62 7.58
CA THR A 74 19.49 -14.77 7.91
C THR A 74 19.24 -13.30 7.55
N TYR A 75 18.27 -13.01 6.70
CA TYR A 75 17.94 -11.63 6.34
C TYR A 75 17.35 -10.89 7.53
N THR A 76 18.01 -9.81 7.95
CA THR A 76 17.51 -8.84 8.92
C THR A 76 17.55 -7.47 8.27
N ASP A 77 16.48 -6.69 8.38
CA ASP A 77 16.51 -5.30 7.95
C ASP A 77 17.46 -4.50 8.85
N ASP A 78 18.19 -3.54 8.30
CA ASP A 78 19.13 -2.71 9.07
C ASP A 78 18.40 -1.90 10.15
N ALA A 79 17.15 -1.47 9.90
CA ALA A 79 16.36 -0.75 10.90
C ALA A 79 15.85 -1.67 12.04
N LEU A 80 15.89 -2.99 11.85
CA LEU A 80 15.54 -3.98 12.87
C LEU A 80 16.77 -4.55 13.57
N ARG A 81 17.98 -4.16 13.14
CA ARG A 81 19.20 -4.54 13.85
C ARG A 81 19.20 -3.82 15.19
N THR A 82 19.16 -4.59 16.27
CA THR A 82 19.37 -4.05 17.61
C THR A 82 20.77 -3.43 17.65
N GLU A 83 20.83 -2.11 17.83
CA GLU A 83 22.10 -1.41 18.04
C GLU A 83 22.61 -1.80 19.44
N ALA A 84 23.82 -2.36 19.54
CA ALA A 84 24.40 -2.76 20.82
C ALA A 84 24.57 -1.60 21.85
N SER A 85 24.34 -0.35 21.41
CA SER A 85 24.45 0.89 22.20
C SER A 85 23.08 1.54 22.50
N GLU A 86 22.00 0.76 22.59
CA GLU A 86 20.65 1.28 22.86
C GLU A 86 20.41 1.68 24.32
N SER A 87 21.43 1.69 25.17
CA SER A 87 21.31 2.04 26.59
C SER A 87 20.95 3.52 26.86
N GLY A 88 20.97 4.37 25.84
CA GLY A 88 20.71 5.82 25.98
C GLY A 88 19.62 6.41 25.07
N PHE A 89 19.07 5.68 24.10
CA PHE A 89 18.16 6.27 23.09
C PHE A 89 16.95 6.93 23.75
N VAL A 90 16.23 6.20 24.60
CA VAL A 90 15.06 6.71 25.32
C VAL A 90 15.41 7.90 26.22
N GLN A 91 16.61 7.91 26.83
CA GLN A 91 17.06 9.00 27.71
C GLN A 91 17.36 10.28 26.92
N ILE A 92 18.07 10.17 25.79
CA ILE A 92 18.44 11.31 24.93
C ILE A 92 17.21 12.08 24.43
N PHE A 93 16.12 11.38 24.11
CA PHE A 93 14.88 12.04 23.66
C PHE A 93 14.01 12.50 24.83
N SER A 94 14.02 11.79 25.96
CA SER A 94 13.29 12.19 27.18
C SER A 94 13.76 13.54 27.71
N GLU A 95 15.07 13.80 27.71
CA GLU A 95 15.64 15.07 28.18
C GLU A 95 15.24 16.28 27.34
N LYS A 96 14.88 16.07 26.06
CA LYS A 96 14.49 17.13 25.13
C LYS A 96 13.00 17.50 25.23
N ILE A 97 12.19 16.75 26.00
CA ILE A 97 10.76 17.03 26.16
C ILE A 97 10.62 18.23 27.11
N PRO A 98 9.99 19.35 26.67
CA PRO A 98 9.76 20.50 27.54
C PRO A 98 8.85 20.10 28.71
N ARG A 99 9.16 20.57 29.92
CA ARG A 99 8.40 20.25 31.13
C ARG A 99 7.06 20.99 31.15
N THR A 100 6.09 20.47 30.41
CA THR A 100 4.70 20.92 30.42
C THR A 100 3.85 20.08 31.38
N TYR A 101 2.62 20.54 31.64
CA TYR A 101 1.66 19.77 32.44
C TYR A 101 1.39 18.40 31.78
N GLY A 102 1.59 17.31 32.54
CA GLY A 102 1.46 15.92 32.04
C GLY A 102 2.75 15.24 31.57
N ALA A 103 3.90 15.92 31.63
CA ALA A 103 5.18 15.30 31.31
C ALA A 103 5.49 14.11 32.26
N PRO A 104 6.04 12.99 31.75
CA PRO A 104 6.39 11.84 32.57
C PRO A 104 7.46 12.23 33.61
N LYS A 105 7.30 11.75 34.85
CA LYS A 105 8.33 11.93 35.89
C LYS A 105 9.56 11.13 35.48
N ALA A 106 10.72 11.78 35.40
CA ALA A 106 11.98 11.11 35.13
C ALA A 106 12.24 10.06 36.23
N ARG A 107 12.26 8.78 35.85
CA ARG A 107 12.76 7.72 36.74
C ARG A 107 14.28 7.79 36.71
N SER A 108 14.90 8.03 37.86
CA SER A 108 16.34 7.83 38.03
C SER A 108 16.66 6.38 37.70
N ALA A 109 17.51 6.15 36.69
CA ALA A 109 17.99 4.82 36.39
C ALA A 109 18.71 4.29 37.64
N ALA A 110 18.22 3.19 38.21
CA ALA A 110 18.97 2.45 39.22
C ALA A 110 20.19 1.85 38.53
N VAL A 111 21.36 2.15 39.11
CA VAL A 111 22.69 1.65 38.71
C VAL A 111 22.75 0.13 38.86
#